data_AF-A0A925GGW6-F1
#
_entry.id   AF-A0A925GGW6-F1
#
_cell.length_a   1.000
_cell.length_b   1.000
_cell.length_c   1.000
_cell.angle_alpha   90.00
_cell.angle_beta   90.00
_cell.angle_gamma   90.00
#
_symmetry.space_group_name_H-M   'P 1'
#
loop_
_entity.id
_entity.type
_entity.pdbx_description
1 polymer ?
#
loop_
_entity_poly.entity_id
_entity_poly.type
_entity_poly.pdbx_seq_one_letter_code
_entity_poly.pdbx_strand_id
1 'polypeptide(L)'
;MDIFLNYYGLDWLAMALSLLALWLIGNKNRAGFAAFVLANVTWMVVGVWLMQSAGIVLGNGVFLAMNVRGYLNWKTPPAHGNVI
;
A
#
# COMPACT_ATOMS: atom_id res chain seq x y z
N MET A 1 -19.09 -14.99 -12.58
CA MET A 1 -19.01 -14.06 -11.41
C MET A 1 -17.61 -14.07 -10.79
N ASP A 2 -16.64 -14.66 -11.50
CA ASP A 2 -15.46 -15.27 -10.89
C ASP A 2 -14.29 -14.29 -10.75
N ILE A 3 -14.17 -13.28 -11.61
CA ILE A 3 -13.04 -12.34 -11.59
C ILE A 3 -12.97 -11.50 -10.30
N PHE A 4 -14.12 -11.15 -9.72
CA PHE A 4 -14.18 -10.25 -8.57
C PHE A 4 -13.97 -10.95 -7.21
N LEU A 5 -14.24 -12.25 -7.13
CA LEU A 5 -14.27 -12.99 -5.86
C LEU A 5 -13.33 -14.22 -5.85
N ASN A 6 -12.57 -14.47 -6.92
CA ASN A 6 -11.60 -15.56 -7.01
C ASN A 6 -10.65 -15.66 -5.81
N TYR A 7 -10.31 -14.52 -5.22
CA TYR A 7 -9.41 -14.44 -4.07
C TYR A 7 -10.12 -13.92 -2.82
N TYR A 8 -11.40 -14.27 -2.68
CA TYR A 8 -12.30 -13.79 -1.60
C TYR A 8 -12.41 -12.26 -1.56
N GLY A 9 -12.12 -11.58 -2.67
CA GLY A 9 -12.06 -10.12 -2.78
C GLY A 9 -10.83 -9.47 -2.10
N LEU A 10 -9.87 -10.27 -1.61
CA LEU A 10 -8.68 -9.74 -0.94
C LEU A 10 -7.72 -9.01 -1.87
N ASP A 11 -7.65 -9.43 -3.14
CA ASP A 11 -6.92 -8.73 -4.19
C ASP A 11 -7.52 -7.34 -4.48
N TRP A 12 -8.85 -7.25 -4.52
CA TRP A 12 -9.56 -5.98 -4.65
C TRP A 12 -9.41 -5.09 -3.42
N LEU A 13 -9.47 -5.67 -2.22
CA LEU A 13 -9.20 -4.95 -0.98
C LEU A 13 -7.76 -4.40 -0.97
N ALA A 14 -6.78 -5.23 -1.32
CA ALA A 14 -5.38 -4.84 -1.40
C ALA A 14 -5.17 -3.73 -2.46
N MET A 15 -5.86 -3.81 -3.60
CA MET A 15 -5.83 -2.77 -4.62
C MET A 15 -6.45 -1.45 -4.13
N ALA A 16 -7.62 -1.51 -3.50
CA ALA A 16 -8.29 -0.32 -2.95
C ALA A 16 -7.43 0.37 -1.88
N LEU A 17 -6.79 -0.40 -1.00
CA LEU A 17 -5.84 0.12 -0.01
C LEU A 17 -4.62 0.76 -0.67
N SER A 18 -4.06 0.16 -1.72
CA SER A 18 -2.96 0.76 -2.49
C SER A 18 -3.36 2.10 -3.13
N LEU A 19 -4.56 2.20 -3.70
CA LEU A 19 -5.06 3.45 -4.30
C LEU A 19 -5.30 4.53 -3.23
N LEU A 20 -5.91 4.16 -2.10
CA LEU A 20 -6.10 5.06 -0.97
C LEU A 20 -4.76 5.55 -0.41
N ALA A 21 -3.77 4.66 -0.30
CA ALA A 21 -2.43 4.98 0.13
C ALA A 21 -1.77 6.03 -0.78
N LEU A 22 -1.84 5.83 -2.10
CA LEU A 22 -1.30 6.77 -3.08
C LEU A 22 -2.00 8.13 -3.01
N TRP A 23 -3.32 8.15 -2.86
CA TRP A 23 -4.09 9.38 -2.70
C TRP A 23 -3.67 10.16 -1.44
N LEU A 24 -3.53 9.47 -0.30
CA LEU A 24 -3.09 10.06 0.96
C LEU A 24 -1.66 10.60 0.87
N ILE A 25 -0.72 9.84 0.30
CA ILE A 25 0.67 10.29 0.10
C ILE A 25 0.71 11.53 -0.82
N GLY A 26 -0.08 11.52 -1.90
CA GLY A 26 -0.24 12.66 -2.81
C GLY A 26 -0.73 13.91 -2.08
N ASN A 27 -1.68 13.74 -1.16
CA ASN A 27 -2.22 14.79 -0.29
C ASN A 27 -1.33 15.12 0.92
N LYS A 28 -0.05 14.72 0.88
CA LYS A 28 0.95 14.96 1.93
C LYS A 28 0.58 14.39 3.30
N ASN A 29 -0.28 13.37 3.34
CA ASN A 29 -0.70 12.70 4.56
C ASN A 29 0.14 11.44 4.80
N ARG A 30 0.86 11.41 5.94
CA ARG A 30 1.69 10.29 6.39
C ARG A 30 0.92 8.97 6.53
N ALA A 31 -0.39 9.04 6.80
CA ALA A 31 -1.24 7.86 6.93
C ALA A 31 -1.25 6.99 5.66
N GLY A 32 -0.94 7.57 4.50
CA GLY A 32 -0.85 6.82 3.26
C GLY A 32 0.22 5.72 3.28
N PHE A 33 1.36 5.91 3.95
CA PHE A 33 2.34 4.82 4.09
C PHE A 33 1.81 3.68 4.95
N ALA A 34 1.09 3.97 6.03
CA ALA A 34 0.48 2.94 6.88
C ALA A 34 -0.58 2.14 6.11
N ALA A 35 -1.42 2.82 5.33
CA ALA A 35 -2.36 2.17 4.41
C ALA A 35 -1.63 1.28 3.38
N PHE A 36 -0.49 1.75 2.85
CA PHE A 36 0.27 0.97 1.88
C PHE A 36 0.95 -0.26 2.50
N VAL A 37 1.42 -0.17 3.75
CA VAL A 37 1.93 -1.33 4.50
C VAL A 37 0.84 -2.40 4.64
N LEU A 38 -0.38 -2.00 5.03
CA LEU A 38 -1.51 -2.93 5.10
C LEU A 38 -1.84 -3.56 3.74
N ALA A 39 -1.80 -2.78 2.66
CA ALA A 39 -1.97 -3.28 1.31
C ALA A 39 -0.89 -4.29 0.93
N ASN A 40 0.39 -4.00 1.20
CA ASN A 40 1.51 -4.90 0.87
C ASN A 40 1.45 -6.21 1.67
N VAL A 41 1.09 -6.16 2.96
CA VAL A 41 0.86 -7.39 3.76
C VAL A 41 -0.27 -8.21 3.14
N THR A 42 -1.37 -7.56 2.74
CA THR A 42 -2.51 -8.25 2.10
C THR A 42 -2.10 -8.89 0.78
N TRP A 43 -1.36 -8.17 -0.08
CA TRP A 43 -0.81 -8.72 -1.31
C TRP A 43 0.15 -9.88 -1.08
N MET A 44 0.96 -9.84 -0.04
CA MET A 44 1.82 -10.97 0.33
C MET A 44 1.00 -12.18 0.76
N VAL A 45 -0.06 -12.00 1.56
CA VAL A 45 -0.98 -13.10 1.94
C VAL A 45 -1.65 -13.70 0.71
N VAL A 46 -2.20 -12.87 -0.18
CA VAL A 46 -2.81 -13.31 -1.45
C VAL A 46 -1.77 -14.02 -2.32
N GLY A 47 -0.56 -13.46 -2.43
CA GLY A 47 0.55 -14.00 -3.22
C GLY A 47 1.03 -15.36 -2.72
N VAL A 48 1.15 -15.55 -1.40
CA VAL A 48 1.62 -16.82 -0.79
C VAL A 48 0.53 -17.87 -0.81
N TRP A 49 -0.71 -17.55 -0.46
CA TRP A 49 -1.73 -18.57 -0.17
C TRP A 49 -2.71 -18.81 -1.32
N LEU A 50 -2.98 -17.79 -2.13
CA LEU A 50 -4.04 -17.86 -3.13
C LEU A 50 -3.50 -17.88 -4.56
N MET A 51 -2.41 -17.16 -4.83
CA MET A 51 -1.83 -17.06 -6.18
C MET A 51 -0.55 -17.88 -6.38
N GLN A 52 0.11 -18.33 -5.31
CA GLN A 52 1.41 -19.02 -5.35
C GLN A 52 2.47 -18.28 -6.21
N SER A 53 2.49 -16.93 -6.12
CA SER A 53 3.32 -16.08 -6.97
C SER A 53 4.47 -15.45 -6.21
N ALA A 54 5.67 -15.98 -6.42
CA ALA A 54 6.90 -15.44 -5.83
C ALA A 54 7.14 -13.96 -6.21
N GLY A 55 6.77 -13.56 -7.44
CA GLY A 55 6.91 -12.17 -7.89
C GLY A 55 6.07 -11.19 -7.07
N ILE A 56 4.82 -11.56 -6.76
CA ILE A 56 3.93 -10.73 -5.92
C ILE A 56 4.48 -10.63 -4.50
N VAL A 57 4.95 -11.75 -3.94
CA VAL A 57 5.46 -11.79 -2.56
C VAL A 57 6.74 -10.98 -2.42
N LEU A 58 7.72 -11.17 -3.30
CA LEU A 58 8.99 -10.46 -3.25
C LEU A 58 8.81 -8.97 -3.56
N GLY A 59 8.02 -8.63 -4.58
CA GLY A 59 7.72 -7.24 -4.93
C GLY A 59 7.04 -6.49 -3.79
N ASN A 60 6.02 -7.09 -3.16
CA ASN A 60 5.35 -6.47 -2.02
C ASN A 60 6.20 -6.47 -0.75
N GLY A 61 7.14 -7.41 -0.59
CA GLY A 61 8.13 -7.36 0.49
C GLY A 61 9.06 -6.14 0.37
N VAL A 62 9.54 -5.83 -0.84
CA VAL A 62 10.33 -4.62 -1.09
C VAL A 62 9.51 -3.36 -0.86
N PHE A 63 8.28 -3.30 -1.40
CA PHE A 63 7.39 -2.17 -1.17
C PHE A 63 7.04 -1.98 0.30
N LEU A 64 6.83 -3.05 1.05
CA LEU A 64 6.59 -2.99 2.49
C LEU A 64 7.77 -2.33 3.21
N ALA A 65 9.00 -2.75 2.92
CA ALA A 65 10.20 -2.15 3.51
C ALA A 65 10.32 -0.65 3.15
N MET A 66 10.05 -0.30 1.90
CA MET A 66 10.04 1.10 1.44
C MET A 66 8.96 1.93 2.14
N ASN A 67 7.76 1.39 2.31
CA ASN A 67 6.63 2.07 2.94
C ASN A 67 6.84 2.22 4.46
N VAL A 68 7.41 1.22 5.14
CA VAL A 68 7.85 1.35 6.53
C VAL A 68 8.90 2.45 6.66
N ARG A 69 9.93 2.43 5.81
CA ARG A 69 10.96 3.49 5.79
C ARG A 69 10.34 4.86 5.53
N GLY A 70 9.42 4.96 4.58
CA GLY A 70 8.71 6.18 4.23
C GLY A 70 7.88 6.71 5.40
N TYR A 71 7.16 5.83 6.11
CA TYR A 71 6.44 6.18 7.32
C TYR A 71 7.37 6.71 8.41
N LEU A 72 8.48 6.02 8.70
CA LEU A 72 9.41 6.42 9.77
C LEU A 72 10.13 7.74 9.48
N ASN A 73 10.49 7.98 8.21
CA ASN A 73 11.26 9.16 7.80
C ASN A 73 10.40 10.31 7.26
N TRP A 74 9.07 10.21 7.36
CA TRP A 74 8.18 11.22 6.81
C TRP A 74 8.34 12.56 7.52
N LYS A 75 8.69 13.59 6.74
CA LYS A 75 8.65 14.99 7.17
C LYS A 75 7.46 15.63 6.48
N THR A 76 6.43 16.01 7.26
CA THR A 76 5.27 16.71 6.73
C THR A 76 5.74 17.97 6.01
N PRO A 77 5.48 18.12 4.70
CA PRO A 77 5.80 19.34 3.98
C PRO A 77 5.07 20.52 4.65
N PRO A 78 5.68 21.72 4.68
CA PRO A 78 5.00 22.91 5.17
C PRO A 78 3.67 23.08 4.43
N ALA A 79 2.61 23.43 5.16
CA ALA A 79 1.36 23.86 4.52
C ALA A 79 1.71 25.02 3.57
N HIS A 80 1.10 25.07 2.38
CA HIS A 80 1.24 26.23 1.50
C HIS A 80 0.63 27.46 2.19
N GLY A 81 1.47 28.19 2.93
CA GLY A 81 1.10 29.35 3.72
C GLY A 81 2.33 29.90 4.42
N ASN A 82 2.69 31.14 4.07
CA ASN A 82 3.83 31.94 4.54
C ASN A 82 5.15 31.73 3.77
N VAL A 83 5.11 32.02 2.47
CA VAL A 83 6.21 32.80 1.89
C VAL A 83 5.91 34.25 2.28
N ILE A 84 6.61 34.75 3.31
CA ILE A 84 6.61 36.18 3.68
C ILE A 84 7.59 36.90 2.78
#